data_AF-A0A9N9J9E9-F1
#
_entry.id   AF-A0A9N9J9E9-F1
#
_cell.length_a   1.000
_cell.length_b   1.000
_cell.length_c   1.000
_cell.angle_alpha   90.00
_cell.angle_beta   90.00
_cell.angle_gamma   90.00
#
_symmetry.space_group_name_H-M   'P 1'
#
loop_
_entity.id
_entity.type
_entity.pdbx_description
1 polymer ?
#
loop_
_entity_poly.entity_id
_entity_poly.type
_entity_poly.pdbx_seq_one_letter_code
_entity_poly.pdbx_strand_id
1 'polypeptide(L)'
;ESDTHFEDSSAKYEKSQLTARVKNSSGFFVPVDSASISSGTEFMQAANDAIRYYIYQRLNGRLKNLQIMLDDSSVAGEGEHKLFRFLTAQRNHPGYNTKYRHVVCGCDADFIMYALLTHEPNLRILRPGLKGNDVILNINRLRKHIIRDMVVQVTSDIKEDNIIDDFVCIANLLGNDFIPRIKYTPIRPFEQLMCILPPKCNYLVPEPFRPLFTDPQSPIYEFFPKKFKISNNKAILPFVDEARLMQAMAPGYALLKKEDIERNSINGRVHIYAGCQSSTYATLFPLCTSKGGRSAFPVTSVVFGQLSYCGPMLKFIKAPVDEFNKINHNLVATAEYQLP
;
A
#
# COMPACT_ATOMS: atom_id res chain seq x y z
N GLU A 1 -36.66 -8.64 18.49
CA GLU A 1 -35.57 -8.00 19.24
C GLU A 1 -34.97 -9.04 20.15
N SER A 2 -33.72 -9.43 19.89
CA SER A 2 -32.97 -10.34 20.75
C SER A 2 -31.57 -9.77 20.89
N ASP A 3 -31.31 -9.13 22.03
CA ASP A 3 -30.01 -8.61 22.42
C ASP A 3 -29.07 -9.80 22.71
N THR A 4 -28.35 -10.26 21.69
CA THR A 4 -27.30 -11.26 21.88
C THR A 4 -26.01 -10.55 22.32
N HIS A 5 -25.69 -10.70 23.61
CA HIS A 5 -24.43 -10.29 24.21
C HIS A 5 -23.26 -11.11 23.66
N PHE A 6 -22.35 -10.44 22.95
CA PHE A 6 -21.04 -10.99 22.60
C PHE A 6 -19.96 -10.21 23.36
N GLU A 7 -19.41 -10.81 24.41
CA GLU A 7 -18.07 -10.50 24.88
C GLU A 7 -17.11 -11.48 24.19
N ASP A 8 -16.11 -10.95 23.49
CA ASP A 8 -15.10 -11.74 22.79
C ASP A 8 -14.19 -12.45 23.81
N SER A 9 -14.55 -13.69 24.14
CA SER A 9 -13.85 -14.58 25.07
C SER A 9 -12.55 -15.16 24.50
N SER A 10 -12.27 -14.98 23.20
CA SER A 10 -11.04 -15.44 22.54
C SER A 10 -9.82 -14.65 23.02
N ALA A 11 -9.98 -13.34 23.27
CA ALA A 11 -8.89 -12.44 23.61
C ALA A 11 -8.31 -12.64 25.03
N LYS A 12 -9.08 -13.22 25.97
CA LYS A 12 -8.59 -13.50 27.34
C LYS A 12 -7.65 -14.71 27.39
N TYR A 13 -7.83 -15.68 26.49
CA TYR A 13 -7.04 -16.92 26.49
C TYR A 13 -5.67 -16.72 25.83
N GLU A 14 -5.55 -15.84 24.84
CA GLU A 14 -4.26 -15.50 24.21
C GLU A 14 -3.39 -14.58 25.08
N LYS A 15 -4.01 -13.66 25.83
CA LYS A 15 -3.27 -12.70 26.68
C LYS A 15 -2.47 -13.37 27.79
N SER A 16 -2.98 -14.48 28.36
CA SER A 16 -2.29 -15.18 29.46
C SER A 16 -1.03 -15.93 29.00
N GLN A 17 -1.02 -16.46 27.77
CA GLN A 17 0.13 -17.15 27.20
C GLN A 17 1.21 -16.17 26.70
N LEU A 18 0.81 -15.00 26.19
CA LEU A 18 1.74 -13.94 25.76
C LEU A 18 2.53 -13.35 26.93
N THR A 19 1.91 -13.10 28.08
CA THR A 19 2.62 -12.55 29.25
C THR A 19 3.67 -13.49 29.86
N ALA A 20 3.58 -14.80 29.64
CA ALA A 20 4.52 -15.76 30.20
C ALA A 20 5.84 -15.88 29.40
N ARG A 21 5.87 -15.47 28.13
CA ARG A 21 7.08 -15.54 27.27
C ARG A 21 7.94 -14.26 27.26
N VAL A 22 7.48 -13.18 27.88
CA VAL A 22 8.09 -11.83 27.77
C VAL A 22 9.40 -11.65 28.57
N LYS A 23 9.87 -12.64 29.33
CA LYS A 23 11.00 -12.41 30.25
C LYS A 23 12.41 -12.60 29.69
N ASN A 24 12.64 -13.11 28.47
CA ASN A 24 14.00 -13.26 27.95
C ASN A 24 14.05 -13.36 26.41
N SER A 25 14.07 -12.22 25.70
CA SER A 25 14.65 -12.13 24.35
C SER A 25 14.74 -10.67 23.91
N SER A 26 15.96 -10.16 23.75
CA SER A 26 16.25 -8.91 23.04
C SER A 26 15.99 -9.12 21.54
N GLY A 27 14.91 -8.53 21.05
CA GLY A 27 14.52 -8.49 19.64
C GLY A 27 13.32 -7.54 19.51
N PHE A 28 13.23 -6.83 18.39
CA PHE A 28 12.16 -5.85 18.15
C PHE A 28 10.82 -6.57 17.97
N PHE A 29 10.11 -6.84 19.06
CA PHE A 29 8.81 -7.51 19.05
C PHE A 29 7.69 -6.45 19.14
N VAL A 30 7.26 -5.93 17.98
CA VAL A 30 6.00 -5.17 17.92
C VAL A 30 4.87 -6.19 18.01
N PRO A 31 3.93 -6.05 18.98
CA PRO A 31 2.74 -6.89 19.00
C PRO A 31 2.04 -6.81 17.64
N VAL A 32 1.88 -7.97 16.98
CA VAL A 32 1.21 -8.05 15.68
C VAL A 32 -0.24 -8.41 15.92
N ASP A 33 -1.12 -7.46 15.68
CA ASP A 33 -2.55 -7.69 15.49
C ASP A 33 -2.95 -7.21 14.09
N SER A 34 -4.12 -7.57 13.60
CA SER A 34 -4.52 -7.18 12.24
C SER A 34 -4.58 -5.65 12.05
N ALA A 35 -4.88 -4.89 13.11
CA ALA A 35 -4.95 -3.44 13.05
C ALA A 35 -3.56 -2.79 12.97
N SER A 36 -2.51 -3.46 13.46
CA SER A 36 -1.12 -3.02 13.32
C SER A 36 -0.68 -3.00 11.86
N ILE A 37 -1.35 -3.69 10.95
CA ILE A 37 -1.12 -3.67 9.49
C ILE A 37 -1.84 -2.46 8.86
N SER A 38 -1.55 -1.26 9.38
CA SER A 38 -2.10 0.01 8.90
C SER A 38 -0.99 1.04 8.76
N SER A 39 -1.08 1.93 7.76
CA SER A 39 -0.09 3.01 7.60
C SER A 39 0.01 3.85 8.86
N GLY A 40 1.22 4.30 9.17
CA GLY A 40 1.50 5.08 10.37
C GLY A 40 1.74 4.25 11.63
N THR A 41 1.66 2.90 11.63
CA THR A 41 2.00 2.08 12.80
C THR A 41 3.50 1.79 12.88
N GLU A 42 4.01 1.47 14.09
CA GLU A 42 5.42 1.09 14.28
C GLU A 42 5.72 -0.23 13.55
N PHE A 43 4.75 -1.15 13.53
CA PHE A 43 4.84 -2.39 12.78
C PHE A 43 5.05 -2.13 11.29
N MET A 44 4.25 -1.25 10.67
CA MET A 44 4.40 -0.96 9.24
C MET A 44 5.70 -0.25 8.91
N GLN A 45 6.22 0.60 9.81
CA GLN A 45 7.55 1.17 9.65
C GLN A 45 8.64 0.08 9.65
N ALA A 46 8.60 -0.83 10.62
CA ALA A 46 9.54 -1.95 10.69
C ALA A 46 9.40 -2.91 9.48
N ALA A 47 8.18 -3.14 9.00
CA ALA A 47 7.91 -3.91 7.79
C ALA A 47 8.51 -3.24 6.55
N ASN A 48 8.37 -1.92 6.40
CA ASN A 48 8.99 -1.17 5.30
C ASN A 48 10.52 -1.35 5.34
N ASP A 49 11.15 -1.21 6.51
CA ASP A 49 12.60 -1.36 6.68
C ASP A 49 13.07 -2.79 6.37
N ALA A 50 12.32 -3.80 6.82
CA ALA A 50 12.58 -5.20 6.51
C ALA A 50 12.47 -5.49 5.00
N ILE A 51 11.46 -4.94 4.31
CA ILE A 51 11.29 -5.08 2.86
C ILE A 51 12.44 -4.40 2.10
N ARG A 52 12.84 -3.19 2.49
CA ARG A 52 14.00 -2.50 1.90
C ARG A 52 15.26 -3.34 2.03
N TYR A 53 15.53 -3.86 3.23
CA TYR A 53 16.67 -4.75 3.45
C TYR A 53 16.57 -6.03 2.60
N TYR A 54 15.38 -6.64 2.49
CA TYR A 54 15.14 -7.81 1.66
C TYR A 54 15.46 -7.55 0.18
N ILE A 55 15.07 -6.39 -0.34
CA ILE A 55 15.42 -5.95 -1.70
C ILE A 55 16.94 -5.89 -1.87
N TYR A 56 17.65 -5.22 -0.96
CA TYR A 56 19.12 -5.18 -0.99
C TYR A 56 19.73 -6.59 -0.95
N GLN A 57 19.22 -7.47 -0.08
CA GLN A 57 19.72 -8.84 0.04
C GLN A 57 19.53 -9.62 -1.27
N ARG A 58 18.37 -9.51 -1.91
CA ARG A 58 18.06 -10.22 -3.15
C ARG A 58 18.86 -9.70 -4.34
N LEU A 59 18.99 -8.38 -4.49
CA LEU A 59 19.71 -7.75 -5.59
C LEU A 59 21.23 -7.87 -5.46
N ASN A 60 21.79 -7.96 -4.24
CA ASN A 60 23.19 -8.32 -4.03
C ASN A 60 23.45 -9.84 -4.21
N GLY A 61 22.41 -10.66 -4.05
CA GLY A 61 22.47 -12.10 -4.14
C GLY A 61 22.13 -12.63 -5.54
N ARG A 62 20.99 -13.33 -5.65
CA ARG A 62 20.62 -14.10 -6.86
C ARG A 62 19.93 -13.26 -7.94
N LEU A 63 19.41 -12.08 -7.61
CA LEU A 63 18.56 -11.28 -8.50
C LEU A 63 19.26 -10.03 -9.04
N LYS A 64 20.57 -10.11 -9.32
CA LYS A 64 21.41 -8.97 -9.75
C LYS A 64 20.96 -8.30 -11.04
N ASN A 65 20.22 -9.01 -11.88
CA ASN A 65 19.71 -8.52 -13.16
C ASN A 65 18.36 -7.79 -13.04
N LEU A 66 17.73 -7.79 -11.86
CA LEU A 66 16.41 -7.18 -11.66
C LEU A 66 16.49 -5.71 -11.27
N GLN A 67 15.42 -5.02 -11.61
CA GLN A 67 15.04 -3.71 -11.10
C GLN A 67 13.81 -3.91 -10.22
N ILE A 68 13.79 -3.30 -9.05
CA ILE A 68 12.69 -3.39 -8.09
C ILE A 68 12.28 -1.98 -7.70
N MET A 69 10.98 -1.72 -7.69
CA MET A 69 10.40 -0.47 -7.20
C MET A 69 9.62 -0.75 -5.92
N LEU A 70 9.82 0.07 -4.90
CA LEU A 70 9.12 -0.02 -3.62
C LEU A 70 8.30 1.25 -3.41
N ASP A 71 6.98 1.07 -3.42
CA ASP A 71 5.98 2.06 -3.06
C ASP A 71 5.34 1.62 -1.73
N ASP A 72 5.97 2.02 -0.62
CA ASP A 72 5.65 1.51 0.72
C ASP A 72 4.49 2.23 1.40
N SER A 73 4.24 1.90 2.67
CA SER A 73 3.10 2.44 3.43
C SER A 73 3.20 3.92 3.78
N SER A 74 4.36 4.56 3.61
CA SER A 74 4.52 6.01 3.82
C SER A 74 4.01 6.85 2.64
N VAL A 75 3.76 6.22 1.48
CA VAL A 75 3.20 6.87 0.30
C VAL A 75 1.68 6.68 0.30
N ALA A 76 0.95 7.80 0.33
CA ALA A 76 -0.50 7.79 0.37
C ALA A 76 -1.15 7.11 -0.85
N GLY A 77 -2.26 6.42 -0.59
CA GLY A 77 -3.04 5.68 -1.59
C GLY A 77 -3.01 4.18 -1.37
N GLU A 78 -4.11 3.51 -1.73
CA GLU A 78 -4.24 2.06 -1.64
C GLU A 78 -3.26 1.35 -2.58
N GLY A 79 -2.74 0.20 -2.15
CA GLY A 79 -1.69 -0.51 -2.89
C GLY A 79 -2.10 -0.85 -4.33
N GLU A 80 -3.36 -1.23 -4.52
CA GLU A 80 -3.95 -1.50 -5.84
C GLU A 80 -4.05 -0.27 -6.71
N HIS A 81 -4.56 0.86 -6.19
CA HIS A 81 -4.64 2.10 -6.94
C HIS A 81 -3.25 2.60 -7.34
N LYS A 82 -2.27 2.52 -6.43
CA LYS A 82 -0.88 2.92 -6.73
C LYS A 82 -0.28 2.06 -7.85
N LEU A 83 -0.52 0.75 -7.81
CA LEU A 83 -0.07 -0.18 -8.84
C LEU A 83 -0.71 0.09 -10.21
N PHE A 84 -2.04 0.22 -10.26
CA PHE A 84 -2.73 0.44 -11.53
C PHE A 84 -2.50 1.87 -12.07
N ARG A 85 -2.35 2.87 -11.20
CA ARG A 85 -1.87 4.21 -11.58
C ARG A 85 -0.48 4.15 -12.22
N PHE A 86 0.42 3.34 -11.67
CA PHE A 86 1.73 3.11 -12.29
C PHE A 86 1.59 2.48 -13.68
N LEU A 87 0.84 1.39 -13.83
CA LEU A 87 0.64 0.73 -15.13
C LEU A 87 0.05 1.68 -16.17
N THR A 88 -0.99 2.45 -15.82
CA THR A 88 -1.62 3.42 -16.71
C THR A 88 -0.66 4.55 -17.08
N ALA A 89 0.11 5.10 -16.13
CA ALA A 89 1.11 6.13 -16.42
C ALA A 89 2.22 5.61 -17.36
N GLN A 90 2.69 4.38 -17.16
CA GLN A 90 3.66 3.75 -18.05
C GLN A 90 3.08 3.56 -19.45
N ARG A 91 1.86 3.03 -19.55
CA ARG A 91 1.17 2.81 -20.83
C ARG A 91 1.00 4.09 -21.64
N ASN A 92 0.66 5.19 -20.97
CA ASN A 92 0.42 6.48 -21.61
C ASN A 92 1.72 7.18 -22.03
N HIS A 93 2.89 6.65 -21.64
CA HIS A 93 4.17 7.21 -22.06
C HIS A 93 4.42 6.93 -23.57
N PRO A 94 4.85 7.93 -24.38
CA PRO A 94 5.03 7.76 -25.82
C PRO A 94 6.03 6.66 -26.23
N GLY A 95 7.01 6.36 -25.37
CA GLY A 95 8.02 5.31 -25.59
C GLY A 95 7.58 3.91 -25.16
N TYR A 96 6.35 3.73 -24.68
CA TYR A 96 5.89 2.48 -24.10
C TYR A 96 5.74 1.36 -25.14
N ASN A 97 6.20 0.15 -24.78
CA ASN A 97 6.04 -1.03 -25.61
C ASN A 97 4.81 -1.84 -25.22
N THR A 98 3.77 -1.78 -26.05
CA THR A 98 2.49 -2.50 -25.86
C THR A 98 2.62 -4.03 -25.88
N LYS A 99 3.79 -4.59 -26.23
CA LYS A 99 4.08 -6.03 -26.18
C LYS A 99 4.56 -6.50 -24.80
N TYR A 100 4.76 -5.61 -23.84
CA TYR A 100 5.10 -6.01 -22.48
C TYR A 100 4.03 -6.92 -21.89
N ARG A 101 4.47 -7.86 -21.06
CA ARG A 101 3.61 -8.85 -20.40
C ARG A 101 3.57 -8.54 -18.93
N HIS A 102 2.38 -8.32 -18.41
CA HIS A 102 2.17 -7.93 -17.02
C HIS A 102 1.53 -9.07 -16.25
N VAL A 103 2.01 -9.29 -15.04
CA VAL A 103 1.38 -10.16 -14.06
C VAL A 103 1.20 -9.36 -12.79
N VAL A 104 -0.05 -9.14 -12.39
CA VAL A 104 -0.41 -8.49 -11.12
C VAL A 104 -0.83 -9.59 -10.15
N CYS A 105 -0.33 -9.55 -8.91
CA CYS A 105 -0.65 -10.54 -7.89
C CYS A 105 -1.54 -9.92 -6.81
N GLY A 106 -2.71 -10.50 -6.56
CA GLY A 106 -3.63 -10.03 -5.53
C GLY A 106 -4.93 -10.83 -5.50
N CYS A 107 -5.67 -10.72 -4.40
CA CYS A 107 -6.92 -11.45 -4.20
C CYS A 107 -8.17 -10.58 -4.30
N ASP A 108 -8.02 -9.26 -4.45
CA ASP A 108 -9.15 -8.35 -4.54
C ASP A 108 -9.94 -8.52 -5.85
N ALA A 109 -11.25 -8.30 -5.80
CA ALA A 109 -12.10 -8.26 -6.97
C ALA A 109 -11.86 -6.99 -7.80
N ASP A 110 -11.50 -5.89 -7.15
CA ASP A 110 -11.26 -4.59 -7.78
C ASP A 110 -10.09 -4.63 -8.78
N PHE A 111 -9.13 -5.54 -8.58
CA PHE A 111 -8.05 -5.79 -9.52
C PHE A 111 -8.56 -6.10 -10.93
N ILE A 112 -9.71 -6.79 -11.06
CA ILE A 112 -10.30 -7.10 -12.37
C ILE A 112 -10.77 -5.81 -13.04
N MET A 113 -11.43 -4.93 -12.30
CA MET A 113 -11.95 -3.65 -12.81
C MET A 113 -10.80 -2.74 -13.22
N TYR A 114 -9.80 -2.54 -12.35
CA TYR A 114 -8.65 -1.72 -12.70
C TYR A 114 -7.82 -2.31 -13.83
N ALA A 115 -7.65 -3.63 -13.89
CA ALA A 115 -6.96 -4.29 -14.98
C ALA A 115 -7.64 -4.04 -16.34
N LEU A 116 -8.98 -4.08 -16.38
CA LEU A 116 -9.74 -3.75 -17.58
C LEU A 116 -9.51 -2.29 -18.01
N LEU A 117 -9.55 -1.35 -17.07
CA LEU A 117 -9.33 0.09 -17.30
C LEU A 117 -7.89 0.44 -17.71
N THR A 118 -6.91 -0.45 -17.51
CA THR A 118 -5.56 -0.21 -18.07
C THR A 118 -5.53 -0.37 -19.59
N HIS A 119 -6.48 -1.09 -20.19
CA HIS A 119 -6.46 -1.49 -21.60
C HIS A 119 -5.17 -2.26 -22.01
N GLU A 120 -4.45 -2.84 -21.05
CA GLU A 120 -3.24 -3.62 -21.32
C GLU A 120 -3.59 -4.99 -21.94
N PRO A 121 -3.23 -5.25 -23.22
CA PRO A 121 -3.66 -6.46 -23.93
C PRO A 121 -2.99 -7.74 -23.42
N ASN A 122 -1.91 -7.59 -22.65
CA ASN A 122 -1.05 -8.67 -22.18
C ASN A 122 -0.97 -8.71 -20.64
N LEU A 123 -2.03 -8.28 -19.97
CA LEU A 123 -2.17 -8.31 -18.51
C LEU A 123 -2.83 -9.61 -18.02
N ARG A 124 -2.26 -10.19 -16.97
CA ARG A 124 -2.83 -11.32 -16.22
C ARG A 124 -2.88 -10.98 -14.74
N ILE A 125 -3.90 -11.48 -14.05
CA ILE A 125 -3.96 -11.43 -12.58
C ILE A 125 -3.66 -12.83 -12.05
N LEU A 126 -2.64 -12.95 -11.21
CA LEU A 126 -2.36 -14.11 -10.39
C LEU A 126 -3.10 -13.95 -9.06
N ARG A 127 -4.03 -14.86 -8.76
CA ARG A 127 -4.72 -14.96 -7.48
C ARG A 127 -4.15 -16.17 -6.74
N PRO A 128 -3.33 -15.97 -5.70
CA PRO A 128 -2.79 -17.07 -4.91
C PRO A 128 -3.92 -17.90 -4.29
N GLY A 129 -3.90 -19.21 -4.50
CA GLY A 129 -4.91 -20.11 -3.95
C GLY A 129 -4.49 -20.72 -2.62
N LEU A 130 -5.46 -21.25 -1.87
CA LEU A 130 -5.15 -22.08 -0.72
C LEU A 130 -4.42 -23.36 -1.19
N LYS A 131 -3.33 -23.72 -0.50
CA LYS A 131 -2.50 -24.91 -0.79
C LYS A 131 -1.88 -24.92 -2.21
N GLY A 132 -1.61 -23.75 -2.78
CA GLY A 132 -0.94 -23.63 -4.09
C GLY A 132 -1.85 -23.83 -5.30
N ASN A 133 -3.17 -23.80 -5.11
CA ASN A 133 -4.14 -23.82 -6.21
C ASN A 133 -4.30 -22.42 -6.83
N ASP A 134 -3.20 -21.90 -7.36
CA ASP A 134 -3.16 -20.54 -7.91
C ASP A 134 -4.05 -20.41 -9.15
N VAL A 135 -4.81 -19.32 -9.22
CA VAL A 135 -5.68 -19.01 -10.36
C VAL A 135 -5.06 -17.88 -11.16
N ILE A 136 -4.93 -18.06 -12.47
CA ILE A 136 -4.44 -17.01 -13.38
C ILE A 136 -5.59 -16.54 -14.27
N LEU A 137 -6.01 -15.30 -14.07
CA LEU A 137 -7.01 -14.64 -14.90
C LEU A 137 -6.34 -13.96 -16.09
N ASN A 138 -6.80 -14.30 -17.30
CA ASN A 138 -6.34 -13.65 -18.53
C ASN A 138 -7.31 -12.51 -18.89
N ILE A 139 -6.87 -11.27 -18.67
CA ILE A 139 -7.72 -10.08 -18.81
C ILE A 139 -8.13 -9.84 -20.25
N ASN A 140 -7.27 -10.13 -21.21
CA ASN A 140 -7.61 -10.02 -22.63
C ASN A 140 -8.66 -11.06 -23.06
N ARG A 141 -8.62 -12.29 -22.51
CA ARG A 141 -9.69 -13.26 -22.75
C ARG A 141 -11.01 -12.81 -22.15
N LEU A 142 -11.00 -12.29 -20.92
CA LEU A 142 -12.19 -11.74 -20.27
C LEU A 142 -12.79 -10.57 -21.08
N ARG A 143 -11.94 -9.61 -21.48
CA ARG A 143 -12.31 -8.48 -22.34
C ARG A 143 -13.06 -8.91 -23.60
N LYS A 144 -12.57 -9.92 -24.31
CA LYS A 144 -13.24 -10.45 -25.51
C LYS A 144 -14.63 -11.01 -25.24
N HIS A 145 -14.83 -11.65 -24.08
CA HIS A 145 -16.16 -12.14 -23.69
C HIS A 145 -17.08 -10.98 -23.34
N ILE A 146 -16.61 -9.99 -22.56
CA ILE A 146 -17.39 -8.79 -22.23
C ILE A 146 -17.87 -8.08 -23.49
N ILE A 147 -16.98 -7.82 -24.45
CA ILE A 147 -17.35 -7.13 -25.71
C ILE A 147 -18.42 -7.93 -26.46
N ARG A 148 -18.27 -9.25 -26.53
CA ARG A 148 -19.23 -10.13 -27.20
C ARG A 148 -20.60 -10.13 -26.53
N ASP A 149 -20.64 -10.06 -25.21
CA ASP A 149 -21.88 -10.14 -24.44
C ASP A 149 -22.57 -8.76 -24.30
N MET A 150 -21.81 -7.66 -24.31
CA MET A 150 -22.32 -6.29 -24.24
C MET A 150 -22.91 -5.79 -25.56
N VAL A 151 -22.48 -6.34 -26.70
CA VAL A 151 -22.85 -5.82 -28.02
C VAL A 151 -23.41 -6.92 -28.91
N VAL A 152 -24.67 -6.77 -29.32
CA VAL A 152 -25.36 -7.68 -30.25
C VAL A 152 -24.84 -7.53 -31.69
N GLN A 153 -24.46 -6.31 -32.09
CA GLN A 153 -23.79 -5.99 -33.37
C GLN A 153 -22.80 -4.83 -33.17
N VAL A 154 -21.49 -5.08 -33.35
CA VAL A 154 -20.47 -4.02 -33.31
C VAL A 154 -20.54 -3.26 -34.63
N THR A 155 -21.12 -2.06 -34.61
CA THR A 155 -20.98 -1.12 -35.72
C THR A 155 -19.54 -0.61 -35.76
N SER A 156 -19.02 -0.26 -36.95
CA SER A 156 -17.66 0.27 -37.14
C SER A 156 -17.32 1.49 -36.26
N ASP A 157 -18.36 2.16 -35.77
CA ASP A 157 -18.26 3.44 -35.07
C ASP A 157 -18.00 3.28 -33.56
N ILE A 158 -18.14 2.07 -32.99
CA ILE A 158 -17.95 1.83 -31.55
C ILE A 158 -16.54 1.29 -31.29
N LYS A 159 -15.75 2.02 -30.50
CA LYS A 159 -14.44 1.56 -30.04
C LYS A 159 -14.59 0.52 -28.93
N GLU A 160 -13.86 -0.58 -29.03
CA GLU A 160 -13.86 -1.65 -28.02
C GLU A 160 -13.50 -1.16 -26.61
N ASP A 161 -12.62 -0.16 -26.51
CA ASP A 161 -12.22 0.43 -25.23
C ASP A 161 -13.41 1.06 -24.50
N ASN A 162 -14.26 1.79 -25.23
CA ASN A 162 -15.45 2.42 -24.65
C ASN A 162 -16.43 1.37 -24.08
N ILE A 163 -16.59 0.22 -24.75
CA ILE A 163 -17.46 -0.86 -24.27
C ILE A 163 -16.96 -1.40 -22.91
N ILE A 164 -15.63 -1.50 -22.76
CA ILE A 164 -15.02 -1.96 -21.52
C ILE A 164 -15.17 -0.90 -20.42
N ASP A 165 -14.97 0.37 -20.74
CA ASP A 165 -15.16 1.47 -19.79
C ASP A 165 -16.61 1.53 -19.30
N ASP A 166 -17.58 1.40 -20.21
CA ASP A 166 -19.00 1.35 -19.90
C ASP A 166 -19.34 0.13 -19.02
N PHE A 167 -18.78 -1.05 -19.32
CA PHE A 167 -18.96 -2.24 -18.49
C PHE A 167 -18.45 -2.02 -17.06
N VAL A 168 -17.25 -1.46 -16.90
CA VAL A 168 -16.67 -1.18 -15.58
C VAL A 168 -17.51 -0.14 -14.84
N CYS A 169 -17.99 0.90 -15.53
CA CYS A 169 -18.88 1.90 -14.97
C CYS A 169 -20.18 1.27 -14.44
N ILE A 170 -20.85 0.45 -15.26
CA ILE A 170 -22.08 -0.26 -14.87
C ILE A 170 -21.82 -1.20 -13.69
N ALA A 171 -20.71 -1.96 -13.71
CA ALA A 171 -20.36 -2.86 -12.62
C ALA A 171 -20.15 -2.11 -11.30
N ASN A 172 -19.46 -0.96 -11.33
CA ASN A 172 -19.27 -0.11 -10.15
C ASN A 172 -20.59 0.49 -9.64
N LEU A 173 -21.57 0.76 -10.50
CA LEU A 173 -22.90 1.23 -10.09
C LEU A 173 -23.70 0.17 -9.32
N LEU A 174 -23.45 -1.12 -9.57
CA LEU A 174 -24.09 -2.23 -8.84
C LEU A 174 -23.53 -2.41 -7.42
N GLY A 175 -22.35 -1.83 -7.15
CA GLY A 175 -21.73 -1.79 -5.83
C GLY A 175 -20.22 -1.54 -5.96
N ASN A 176 -19.71 -0.61 -5.17
CA ASN A 176 -18.29 -0.38 -4.93
C ASN A 176 -18.11 0.20 -3.52
N ASP A 177 -16.86 0.27 -3.07
CA ASP A 177 -16.52 0.66 -1.70
C ASP A 177 -16.72 2.17 -1.40
N PHE A 178 -17.01 3.01 -2.41
CA PHE A 178 -16.76 4.46 -2.33
C PHE A 178 -17.98 5.40 -2.44
N ILE A 179 -19.21 4.90 -2.66
CA ILE A 179 -20.40 5.77 -2.75
C ILE A 179 -21.05 5.95 -1.35
N PRO A 180 -21.16 7.16 -0.72
CA PRO A 180 -20.65 8.50 -1.10
C PRO A 180 -20.00 9.36 0.03
N ARG A 181 -18.79 9.90 -0.22
CA ARG A 181 -18.42 11.34 -0.33
C ARG A 181 -16.93 11.44 -0.68
N ILE A 182 -16.62 12.12 -1.80
CA ILE A 182 -15.24 12.25 -2.30
C ILE A 182 -14.62 13.58 -1.85
N LYS A 183 -13.53 13.50 -1.07
CA LYS A 183 -12.49 14.52 -1.01
C LYS A 183 -11.21 13.92 -1.60
N TYR A 184 -10.52 14.69 -2.45
CA TYR A 184 -9.36 14.24 -3.23
C TYR A 184 -8.01 14.41 -2.53
N THR A 185 -7.99 14.93 -1.30
CA THR A 185 -6.76 15.13 -0.53
C THR A 185 -6.57 13.98 0.46
N PRO A 186 -5.48 13.21 0.37
CA PRO A 186 -5.18 12.18 1.35
C PRO A 186 -5.08 12.79 2.77
N ILE A 187 -5.76 12.17 3.73
CA ILE A 187 -5.60 12.48 5.16
C ILE A 187 -4.25 11.92 5.66
N ARG A 188 -3.72 12.48 6.74
CA ARG A 188 -2.44 12.02 7.31
C ARG A 188 -2.56 10.64 7.92
N PRO A 189 -1.47 9.85 8.02
CA PRO A 189 -1.52 8.50 8.57
C PRO A 189 -2.19 8.43 9.95
N PHE A 190 -1.91 9.37 10.86
CA PHE A 190 -2.56 9.36 12.17
C PHE A 190 -4.04 9.74 12.12
N GLU A 191 -4.44 10.65 11.22
CA GLU A 191 -5.86 10.98 11.00
C GLU A 191 -6.61 9.76 10.47
N GLN A 192 -6.02 9.02 9.52
CA GLN A 192 -6.57 7.76 9.03
C GLN A 192 -6.71 6.72 10.13
N LEU A 193 -5.67 6.54 10.97
CA LEU A 193 -5.73 5.62 12.11
C LEU A 193 -6.86 6.01 13.08
N MET A 194 -7.07 7.29 13.34
CA MET A 194 -8.20 7.75 14.16
C MET A 194 -9.56 7.45 13.50
N CYS A 195 -9.66 7.38 12.17
CA CYS A 195 -10.91 7.03 11.49
C CYS A 195 -11.23 5.52 11.52
N ILE A 196 -10.21 4.66 11.57
CA ILE A 196 -10.38 3.20 11.37
C ILE A 196 -10.17 2.37 12.64
N LEU A 197 -9.44 2.88 13.64
CA LEU A 197 -9.10 2.10 14.82
C LEU A 197 -10.24 2.06 15.84
N PRO A 198 -10.54 0.88 16.42
CA PRO A 198 -11.39 0.80 17.60
C PRO A 198 -10.63 1.31 18.85
N PRO A 199 -11.34 1.78 19.90
CA PRO A 199 -10.70 2.34 21.10
C PRO A 199 -9.76 1.36 21.84
N LYS A 200 -9.93 0.05 21.69
CA LYS A 200 -9.02 -0.96 22.27
C LYS A 200 -7.62 -0.96 21.63
N CYS A 201 -7.51 -0.45 20.40
CA CYS A 201 -6.27 -0.40 19.63
C CYS A 201 -5.57 0.96 19.71
N ASN A 202 -5.94 1.82 20.68
CA ASN A 202 -5.38 3.17 20.82
C ASN A 202 -3.85 3.19 21.02
N TYR A 203 -3.23 2.10 21.46
CA TYR A 203 -1.77 2.00 21.60
C TYR A 203 -1.03 2.13 20.26
N LEU A 204 -1.71 1.90 19.13
CA LEU A 204 -1.15 2.03 17.77
C LEU A 204 -0.94 3.48 17.34
N VAL A 205 -1.57 4.46 18.01
CA VAL A 205 -1.34 5.89 17.78
C VAL A 205 -0.38 6.49 18.83
N PRO A 206 0.27 7.63 18.51
CA PRO A 206 1.07 8.39 19.48
C PRO A 206 0.31 8.71 20.77
N GLU A 207 1.05 8.79 21.88
CA GLU A 207 0.51 9.03 23.23
C GLU A 207 -0.45 10.23 23.31
N PRO A 208 -0.17 11.41 22.69
CA PRO A 208 -1.06 12.57 22.75
C PRO A 208 -2.47 12.34 22.18
N PHE A 209 -2.65 11.35 21.31
CA PHE A 209 -3.96 11.06 20.68
C PHE A 209 -4.73 9.96 21.39
N ARG A 210 -4.09 9.17 22.26
CA ARG A 210 -4.74 8.02 22.94
C ARG A 210 -5.93 8.42 23.80
N PRO A 211 -5.90 9.54 24.57
CA PRO A 211 -7.04 9.96 25.38
C PRO A 211 -8.29 10.25 24.55
N LEU A 212 -8.14 10.68 23.28
CA LEU A 212 -9.26 11.01 22.41
C LEU A 212 -10.22 9.81 22.17
N PHE A 213 -9.72 8.58 22.29
CA PHE A 213 -10.52 7.35 22.16
C PHE A 213 -11.32 6.98 23.42
N THR A 214 -10.84 7.38 24.60
CA THR A 214 -11.25 6.77 25.87
C THR A 214 -11.79 7.75 26.89
N ASP A 215 -11.34 9.01 26.85
CA ASP A 215 -11.79 10.06 27.76
C ASP A 215 -13.24 10.44 27.41
N PRO A 216 -14.20 10.28 28.35
CA PRO A 216 -15.58 10.71 28.13
C PRO A 216 -15.74 12.21 27.86
N GLN A 217 -14.74 13.03 28.20
CA GLN A 217 -14.70 14.47 27.89
C GLN A 217 -14.11 14.78 26.51
N SER A 218 -13.65 13.76 25.77
CA SER A 218 -13.13 13.94 24.42
C SER A 218 -14.23 14.54 23.52
N PRO A 219 -13.92 15.59 22.73
CA PRO A 219 -14.88 16.23 21.82
C PRO A 219 -15.30 15.34 20.65
N ILE A 220 -14.73 14.14 20.55
CA ILE A 220 -14.98 13.13 19.52
C ILE A 220 -15.21 11.74 20.13
N TYR A 221 -15.55 11.67 21.43
CA TYR A 221 -15.77 10.40 22.15
C TYR A 221 -16.82 9.51 21.47
N GLU A 222 -17.86 10.12 20.91
CA GLU A 222 -18.97 9.41 20.26
C GLU A 222 -18.56 8.67 18.98
N PHE A 223 -17.42 9.01 18.37
CA PHE A 223 -16.90 8.30 17.19
C PHE A 223 -16.34 6.91 17.55
N PHE A 224 -16.10 6.66 18.85
CA PHE A 224 -15.44 5.44 19.34
C PHE A 224 -16.37 4.61 20.25
N PRO A 225 -17.50 4.10 19.74
CA PRO A 225 -18.44 3.36 20.56
C PRO A 225 -17.82 2.05 21.07
N LYS A 226 -17.93 1.80 22.38
CA LYS A 226 -17.55 0.50 22.98
C LYS A 226 -18.49 -0.63 22.57
N LYS A 227 -19.72 -0.29 22.17
CA LYS A 227 -20.78 -1.21 21.73
C LYS A 227 -21.51 -0.59 20.53
N PHE A 228 -21.75 -1.39 19.49
CA PHE A 228 -22.44 -0.96 18.27
C PHE A 228 -23.46 -2.01 17.85
N LYS A 229 -24.42 -1.60 17.01
CA LYS A 229 -25.45 -2.50 16.48
C LYS A 229 -24.90 -3.26 15.27
N ILE A 230 -25.32 -4.50 15.11
CA ILE A 230 -25.06 -5.29 13.90
C ILE A 230 -26.39 -5.47 13.17
N SER A 231 -26.40 -5.19 11.87
CA SER A 231 -27.56 -5.40 10.99
C SER A 231 -27.09 -6.00 9.68
N ASN A 232 -27.71 -7.08 9.21
CA ASN A 232 -27.33 -7.81 7.99
C ASN A 232 -25.83 -8.15 7.93
N ASN A 233 -25.26 -8.67 9.03
CA ASN A 233 -23.82 -8.94 9.19
C ASN A 233 -22.89 -7.73 8.98
N LYS A 234 -23.43 -6.51 9.05
CA LYS A 234 -22.65 -5.26 8.98
C LYS A 234 -22.71 -4.53 10.32
N ALA A 235 -21.56 -4.04 10.76
CA ALA A 235 -21.49 -3.14 11.91
C ALA A 235 -22.03 -1.77 11.54
N ILE A 236 -22.96 -1.25 12.34
CA ILE A 236 -23.47 0.12 12.21
C ILE A 236 -22.64 1.00 13.13
N LEU A 237 -21.67 1.70 12.54
CA LEU A 237 -20.80 2.66 13.22
C LEU A 237 -21.24 4.10 12.90
N PRO A 238 -21.02 5.05 13.81
CA PRO A 238 -21.20 6.46 13.52
C PRO A 238 -20.24 6.90 12.42
N PHE A 239 -20.70 7.75 11.50
CA PHE A 239 -19.81 8.40 10.55
C PHE A 239 -18.91 9.40 11.28
N VAL A 240 -17.62 9.36 11.00
CA VAL A 240 -16.64 10.28 11.55
C VAL A 240 -16.77 11.63 10.84
N ASP A 241 -16.96 12.70 11.61
CA ASP A 241 -16.82 14.06 11.09
C ASP A 241 -15.33 14.43 11.05
N GLU A 242 -14.74 14.36 9.87
CA GLU A 242 -13.33 14.65 9.62
C GLU A 242 -12.90 16.03 10.15
N ALA A 243 -13.75 17.06 10.02
CA ALA A 243 -13.39 18.40 10.46
C ALA A 243 -13.30 18.47 11.99
N ARG A 244 -14.24 17.84 12.68
CA ARG A 244 -14.21 17.72 14.15
C ARG A 244 -13.04 16.87 14.63
N LEU A 245 -12.74 15.77 13.91
CA LEU A 245 -11.59 14.91 14.19
C LEU A 245 -10.28 15.71 14.11
N MET A 246 -10.06 16.42 13.00
CA MET A 246 -8.85 17.23 12.80
C MET A 246 -8.72 18.34 13.85
N GLN A 247 -9.82 19.01 14.20
CA GLN A 247 -9.81 20.02 15.27
C GLN A 247 -9.43 19.44 16.63
N ALA A 248 -9.95 18.25 16.97
CA ALA A 248 -9.61 17.56 18.21
C ALA A 248 -8.15 17.09 18.26
N MET A 249 -7.59 16.68 17.12
CA MET A 249 -6.18 16.26 17.02
C MET A 249 -5.19 17.43 17.00
N ALA A 250 -5.61 18.62 16.58
CA ALA A 250 -4.72 19.77 16.35
C ALA A 250 -3.74 20.06 17.51
N PRO A 251 -4.17 20.06 18.79
CA PRO A 251 -3.26 20.32 19.92
C PRO A 251 -2.18 19.24 20.09
N GLY A 252 -2.49 17.98 19.77
CA GLY A 252 -1.58 16.86 19.98
C GLY A 252 -0.39 16.83 19.02
N TYR A 253 -0.47 17.48 17.85
CA TYR A 253 0.64 17.51 16.89
C TYR A 253 1.88 18.21 17.44
N ALA A 254 1.71 19.22 18.28
CA ALA A 254 2.84 19.93 18.92
C ALA A 254 3.60 19.08 19.94
N LEU A 255 3.00 17.98 20.40
CA LEU A 255 3.54 17.07 21.41
C LEU A 255 4.17 15.80 20.80
N LEU A 256 4.17 15.68 19.48
CA LEU A 256 4.72 14.51 18.81
C LEU A 256 6.23 14.43 18.93
N LYS A 257 6.71 13.20 19.13
CA LYS A 257 8.13 12.87 19.02
C LYS A 257 8.58 12.98 17.56
N LYS A 258 9.88 13.11 17.34
CA LYS A 258 10.45 13.24 15.99
C LYS A 258 10.10 12.03 15.11
N GLU A 259 10.17 10.83 15.67
CA GLU A 259 9.88 9.58 14.97
C GLU A 259 8.39 9.53 14.56
N ASP A 260 7.49 10.04 15.41
CA ASP A 260 6.06 10.13 15.11
C ASP A 260 5.76 11.17 14.02
N ILE A 261 6.49 12.29 14.00
CA ILE A 261 6.38 13.30 12.93
C ILE A 261 6.73 12.68 11.58
N GLU A 262 7.82 11.91 11.51
CA GLU A 262 8.24 11.22 10.30
C GLU A 262 7.19 10.20 9.84
N ARG A 263 6.66 9.42 10.79
CA ARG A 263 5.63 8.39 10.56
C ARG A 263 4.28 8.97 10.13
N ASN A 264 4.02 10.25 10.41
CA ASN A 264 2.81 10.98 10.03
C ASN A 264 2.94 11.74 8.69
N SER A 265 4.02 11.56 7.94
CA SER A 265 4.20 12.19 6.64
C SER A 265 3.35 11.52 5.56
N ILE A 266 2.68 12.32 4.73
CA ILE A 266 1.95 11.86 3.51
C ILE A 266 2.83 11.86 2.25
N ASN A 267 4.04 12.42 2.36
CA ASN A 267 4.98 12.61 1.25
C ASN A 267 6.10 11.58 1.31
N GLY A 268 5.74 10.31 1.58
CA GLY A 268 6.64 9.19 1.36
C GLY A 268 7.22 9.23 -0.05
N ARG A 269 8.38 8.61 -0.22
CA ARG A 269 9.08 8.61 -1.51
C ARG A 269 9.11 7.19 -2.06
N VAL A 270 8.70 7.05 -3.31
CA VAL A 270 8.86 5.79 -4.03
C VAL A 270 10.34 5.62 -4.34
N HIS A 271 10.87 4.46 -4.02
CA HIS A 271 12.27 4.15 -4.26
C HIS A 271 12.40 3.10 -5.35
N ILE A 272 13.45 3.24 -6.14
CA ILE A 272 13.79 2.29 -7.19
C ILE A 272 15.21 1.78 -6.97
N TYR A 273 15.36 0.47 -7.11
CA TYR A 273 16.57 -0.28 -6.83
C TYR A 273 16.96 -1.06 -8.08
N ALA A 274 18.23 -0.98 -8.47
CA ALA A 274 18.78 -1.78 -9.56
C ALA A 274 19.92 -2.65 -9.05
N GLY A 275 19.84 -3.96 -9.31
CA GLY A 275 20.99 -4.83 -9.16
C GLY A 275 22.08 -4.49 -10.19
N CYS A 276 23.33 -4.86 -9.90
CA CYS A 276 24.49 -4.47 -10.71
C CYS A 276 24.50 -5.00 -12.16
N GLN A 277 23.61 -5.94 -12.50
CA GLN A 277 23.45 -6.49 -13.85
C GLN A 277 22.13 -6.04 -14.51
N SER A 278 21.36 -5.17 -13.84
CA SER A 278 20.14 -4.61 -14.42
C SER A 278 20.48 -3.58 -15.50
N SER A 279 19.71 -3.55 -16.58
CA SER A 279 19.81 -2.51 -17.62
C SER A 279 19.67 -1.08 -17.06
N THR A 280 18.93 -0.95 -15.95
CA THR A 280 18.64 0.33 -15.29
C THR A 280 19.78 0.80 -14.38
N TYR A 281 20.74 -0.07 -14.07
CA TYR A 281 21.85 0.25 -13.16
C TYR A 281 22.67 1.45 -13.65
N ALA A 282 23.00 1.49 -14.95
CA ALA A 282 23.78 2.57 -15.55
C ALA A 282 23.07 3.94 -15.47
N THR A 283 21.73 3.95 -15.38
CA THR A 283 20.95 5.18 -15.22
C THR A 283 20.92 5.65 -13.76
N LEU A 284 20.84 4.72 -12.80
CA LEU A 284 20.77 5.03 -11.37
C LEU A 284 22.14 5.33 -10.76
N PHE A 285 23.17 4.57 -11.14
CA PHE A 285 24.48 4.62 -10.51
C PHE A 285 25.11 6.04 -10.48
N PRO A 286 25.04 6.86 -11.55
CA PRO A 286 25.55 8.22 -11.51
C PRO A 286 24.90 9.07 -10.40
N LEU A 287 23.59 8.92 -10.16
CA LEU A 287 22.89 9.62 -9.08
C LEU A 287 23.45 9.19 -7.72
N CYS A 288 23.72 7.90 -7.51
CA CYS A 288 24.25 7.43 -6.22
C CYS A 288 25.69 7.90 -5.93
N THR A 289 26.40 8.41 -6.94
CA THR A 289 27.78 8.94 -6.80
C THR A 289 27.85 10.47 -6.78
N SER A 290 26.74 11.16 -7.09
CA SER A 290 26.67 12.62 -7.08
C SER A 290 26.28 13.17 -5.69
N LYS A 291 26.41 14.49 -5.48
CA LYS A 291 25.89 15.21 -4.30
C LYS A 291 24.52 15.83 -4.57
N GLY A 292 23.68 15.15 -5.34
CA GLY A 292 22.38 15.67 -5.80
C GLY A 292 22.17 15.52 -7.30
N GLY A 293 20.96 15.81 -7.76
CA GLY A 293 20.61 15.82 -9.18
C GLY A 293 19.32 15.08 -9.50
N ARG A 294 18.91 15.22 -10.76
CA ARG A 294 17.80 14.51 -11.36
C ARG A 294 18.27 13.83 -12.64
N SER A 295 17.64 12.72 -12.98
CA SER A 295 17.86 12.00 -14.23
C SER A 295 16.52 11.54 -14.77
N ALA A 296 16.47 11.19 -16.04
CA ALA A 296 15.31 10.56 -16.66
C ALA A 296 15.73 9.22 -17.27
N PHE A 297 14.76 8.34 -17.43
CA PHE A 297 15.01 7.07 -18.12
C PHE A 297 15.33 7.31 -19.60
N PRO A 298 16.31 6.58 -20.17
CA PRO A 298 16.48 6.53 -21.61
C PRO A 298 15.20 6.09 -22.33
N VAL A 299 15.00 6.55 -23.56
CA VAL A 299 13.86 6.14 -24.41
C VAL A 299 13.77 4.62 -24.65
N THR A 300 14.89 3.90 -24.50
CA THR A 300 14.98 2.45 -24.63
C THR A 300 14.68 1.69 -23.33
N SER A 301 14.36 2.39 -22.25
CA SER A 301 14.07 1.77 -20.96
C SER A 301 12.72 1.07 -20.94
N VAL A 302 12.60 0.09 -20.05
CA VAL A 302 11.37 -0.67 -19.82
C VAL A 302 10.37 0.04 -18.90
N VAL A 303 10.86 1.05 -18.18
CA VAL A 303 10.10 1.91 -17.26
C VAL A 303 10.51 3.36 -17.53
N PHE A 304 9.57 4.28 -17.38
CA PHE A 304 9.72 5.71 -17.57
C PHE A 304 9.32 6.47 -16.30
N GLY A 305 9.81 7.71 -16.18
CA GLY A 305 9.58 8.56 -15.02
C GLY A 305 10.77 9.47 -14.73
N GLN A 306 10.67 10.19 -13.63
CA GLN A 306 11.73 11.06 -13.12
C GLN A 306 12.49 10.35 -12.01
N LEU A 307 13.81 10.48 -12.03
CA LEU A 307 14.72 9.95 -11.03
C LEU A 307 15.36 11.10 -10.27
N SER A 308 15.47 10.98 -8.96
CA SER A 308 16.12 11.97 -8.11
C SER A 308 17.12 11.33 -7.16
N TYR A 309 18.14 12.09 -6.81
CA TYR A 309 19.11 11.72 -5.78
C TYR A 309 18.44 11.42 -4.45
N CYS A 310 18.75 10.27 -3.84
CA CYS A 310 18.20 9.84 -2.55
C CYS A 310 19.30 9.52 -1.51
N GLY A 311 20.53 9.98 -1.75
CA GLY A 311 21.69 9.69 -0.91
C GLY A 311 22.80 8.92 -1.64
N PRO A 312 23.99 8.86 -1.05
CA PRO A 312 25.11 8.15 -1.65
C PRO A 312 24.92 6.64 -1.56
N MET A 313 25.50 5.90 -2.51
CA MET A 313 25.53 4.44 -2.43
C MET A 313 26.27 3.99 -1.15
N LEU A 314 25.55 3.32 -0.26
CA LEU A 314 26.14 2.77 0.96
C LEU A 314 27.04 1.58 0.62
N LYS A 315 28.22 1.51 1.25
CA LYS A 315 29.15 0.37 1.08
C LYS A 315 28.62 -0.91 1.72
N PHE A 316 27.88 -0.77 2.81
CA PHE A 316 27.25 -1.86 3.55
C PHE A 316 25.82 -1.49 3.92
N ILE A 317 24.96 -2.49 4.06
CA ILE A 317 23.58 -2.33 4.53
C ILE A 317 23.46 -3.02 5.89
N LYS A 318 23.04 -2.27 6.90
CA LYS A 318 22.73 -2.82 8.23
C LYS A 318 21.43 -3.63 8.15
N ALA A 319 21.39 -4.73 8.89
CA ALA A 319 20.17 -5.48 9.06
C ALA A 319 19.21 -4.71 10.00
N PRO A 320 17.91 -4.60 9.66
CA PRO A 320 16.92 -3.98 10.53
C PRO A 320 16.43 -4.92 11.63
N VAL A 321 16.78 -6.22 11.55
CA VAL A 321 16.42 -7.26 12.53
C VAL A 321 17.68 -8.06 12.88
N ASP A 322 17.89 -8.37 14.15
CA ASP A 322 19.15 -8.94 14.67
C ASP A 322 19.47 -10.33 14.08
N GLU A 323 18.46 -11.09 13.65
CA GLU A 323 18.63 -12.41 13.02
C GLU A 323 19.13 -12.33 11.57
N PHE A 324 19.12 -11.15 10.95
CA PHE A 324 19.57 -10.97 9.58
C PHE A 324 21.04 -10.55 9.50
N ASN A 325 21.77 -11.17 8.57
CA ASN A 325 23.19 -10.85 8.37
C ASN A 325 23.38 -9.47 7.74
N LYS A 326 24.36 -8.71 8.21
CA LYS A 326 24.79 -7.48 7.54
C LYS A 326 25.23 -7.77 6.08
N ILE A 327 24.86 -6.90 5.15
CA ILE A 327 25.36 -6.95 3.76
C ILE A 327 26.66 -6.14 3.72
N ASN A 328 27.80 -6.84 3.61
CA ASN A 328 29.13 -6.20 3.68
C ASN A 328 29.59 -5.54 2.38
N HIS A 329 29.05 -5.97 1.24
CA HIS A 329 29.39 -5.45 -0.08
C HIS A 329 28.10 -5.17 -0.85
N ASN A 330 27.63 -3.93 -0.76
CA ASN A 330 26.48 -3.49 -1.51
C ASN A 330 26.88 -3.05 -2.92
N LEU A 331 26.22 -3.64 -3.92
CA LEU A 331 26.34 -3.36 -5.35
C LEU A 331 24.99 -2.91 -5.95
N VAL A 332 24.05 -2.47 -5.12
CA VAL A 332 22.72 -2.01 -5.54
C VAL A 332 22.72 -0.49 -5.64
N ALA A 333 22.31 0.02 -6.81
CA ALA A 333 22.07 1.44 -7.03
C ALA A 333 20.62 1.76 -6.66
N THR A 334 20.41 2.89 -5.99
CA THR A 334 19.10 3.32 -5.49
C THR A 334 18.85 4.78 -5.86
N ALA A 335 17.63 5.09 -6.27
CA ALA A 335 17.17 6.46 -6.50
C ALA A 335 15.74 6.64 -6.00
N GLU A 336 15.34 7.91 -5.83
CA GLU A 336 13.93 8.28 -5.72
C GLU A 336 13.29 8.27 -7.10
N TYR A 337 12.07 7.76 -7.17
CA TYR A 337 11.30 7.62 -8.39
C TYR A 337 10.00 8.42 -8.30
N GLN A 338 9.63 9.04 -9.43
CA GLN A 338 8.34 9.66 -9.63
C GLN A 338 7.77 9.25 -10.98
N LEU A 339 6.45 9.02 -11.03
CA LEU A 339 5.71 8.70 -12.25
C LEU A 339 5.95 9.77 -13.34
N PRO A 340 5.93 9.36 -14.63
CA PRO A 340 6.13 10.26 -15.77
C PRO A 340 5.02 11.30 -15.92
#